data_AF-A0A0A0DQ80-F1
#
_entry.id   AF-A0A0A0DQ80-F1
#
_cell.length_a   1.000
_cell.length_b   1.000
_cell.length_c   1.000
_cell.angle_alpha   90.00
_cell.angle_beta   90.00
_cell.angle_gamma   90.00
#
_symmetry.space_group_name_H-M   'P 1'
#
loop_
_entity.id
_entity.type
_entity.pdbx_description
1 polymer ?
#
loop_
_entity_poly.entity_id
_entity_poly.type
_entity_poly.pdbx_seq_one_letter_code
_entity_poly.pdbx_strand_id
1 'polypeptide(L)'
;MIDPVQMPSDAEAEEPGLPWADSLRTVLAHLDKFSAGSVVDAVMVVLRSAPADPHEALEKFPWLLVLIAKWALQGASPLRIGDRLPPEHLNELRNLLWSGGDAAHIERKVRLGKVNVMLMMRQILNCQMPYQQQDIWGLFRWSGLIDRLPKGHVCRQQYIEVMGMEPMYFVMLGITLVFAAKSGVNHVPNMAALEMLRPHCRTATERFLSMLAPSLPELRDLVRQLPRAKGTRSRELYEFSAFKRYPLFRHRDGTLVMWHPAIVDRCVDEIVHLRLAQFGDSYTEPFSKVFERYVEELAMATKLPLMTEDAYWKRYDSTDNAVDVILSCGADRLLVEAKMGLFHEDVLLQETERGVRGQTPHLLRALKQGYAVSHQLVDDPPDTRDANDGVHYLIVVTSRDLLIGTGLMLDQVCGAGRVDAPPDFSKHRLPLNRVFFLPILEYERLMEAVAKGVVDLFDVLRDATAACQDLGGSRYQFHDYYRSKVKNFPMPALISNVRTAAMEKIARAVGISLDAVGTPEDQS
;
A
#
# COMPACT_ATOMS: atom_id res chain seq x y z
N MET A 1 37.01 -32.34 11.15
CA MET A 1 37.75 -31.06 11.07
C MET A 1 37.72 -30.65 9.62
N ILE A 2 36.80 -29.73 9.29
CA ILE A 2 36.63 -29.18 7.95
C ILE A 2 36.95 -27.70 8.11
N ASP A 3 37.96 -27.23 7.37
CA ASP A 3 38.43 -25.85 7.41
C ASP A 3 37.30 -24.86 7.08
N PRO A 4 37.23 -23.71 7.76
CA PRO A 4 36.31 -22.65 7.37
C PRO A 4 36.82 -22.01 6.09
N VAL A 5 36.01 -22.11 5.03
CA VAL A 5 36.19 -21.38 3.77
C VAL A 5 36.25 -19.89 4.10
N GLN A 6 37.44 -19.30 3.98
CA GLN A 6 37.61 -17.85 4.01
C GLN A 6 36.80 -17.23 2.88
N MET A 7 35.81 -16.42 3.24
CA MET A 7 35.11 -15.56 2.29
C MET A 7 36.07 -14.44 1.82
N PRO A 8 36.11 -14.10 0.53
CA PRO A 8 36.85 -12.94 0.08
C PRO A 8 36.22 -11.69 0.70
N SER A 9 37.04 -10.89 1.38
CA SER A 9 36.68 -9.54 1.78
C SER A 9 36.76 -8.64 0.54
N ASP A 10 35.65 -8.49 -0.15
CA ASP A 10 35.49 -7.40 -1.12
C ASP A 10 35.39 -6.10 -0.33
N ALA A 11 36.55 -5.50 -0.05
CA ALA A 11 36.63 -4.11 0.32
C ALA A 11 36.15 -3.30 -0.90
N GLU A 12 34.87 -2.95 -0.91
CA GLU A 12 34.32 -1.95 -1.82
C GLU A 12 35.15 -0.67 -1.66
N ALA A 13 35.93 -0.33 -2.68
CA ALA A 13 36.61 0.94 -2.76
C ALA A 13 35.55 2.06 -2.63
N GLU A 14 35.74 2.98 -1.69
CA GLU A 14 34.88 4.16 -1.54
C GLU A 14 34.80 4.91 -2.86
N GLU A 15 33.66 4.81 -3.56
CA GLU A 15 33.37 5.62 -4.74
C GLU A 15 33.41 7.11 -4.34
N PRO A 16 33.96 7.99 -5.19
CA PRO A 16 33.98 9.43 -4.94
C PRO A 16 32.55 9.93 -4.66
N GLY A 17 32.41 10.79 -3.65
CA GLY A 17 31.14 11.21 -3.07
C GLY A 17 30.04 11.39 -4.11
N LEU A 18 28.97 10.59 -3.98
CA LEU A 18 27.82 10.64 -4.87
C LEU A 18 27.32 12.09 -5.00
N PRO A 19 27.09 12.62 -6.22
CA PRO A 19 26.51 13.96 -6.46
C PRO A 19 25.23 14.25 -5.65
N TRP A 20 24.54 13.18 -5.26
CA TRP A 20 23.39 13.20 -4.37
C TRP A 20 23.70 13.68 -2.95
N ALA A 21 24.78 13.20 -2.33
CA ALA A 21 25.12 13.56 -0.95
C ALA A 21 25.34 15.08 -0.82
N ASP A 22 25.86 15.70 -1.88
CA ASP A 22 26.07 17.14 -1.93
C ASP A 22 24.76 17.89 -2.20
N SER A 23 23.88 17.38 -3.07
CA SER A 23 22.55 17.95 -3.30
C SER A 23 21.69 17.94 -2.04
N LEU A 24 21.64 16.80 -1.33
CA LEU A 24 20.95 16.67 -0.06
C LEU A 24 21.52 17.62 1.00
N ARG A 25 22.85 17.65 1.14
CA ARG A 25 23.53 18.55 2.09
C ARG A 25 23.22 20.01 1.80
N THR A 26 23.19 20.36 0.51
CA THR A 26 22.84 21.71 0.04
C THR A 26 21.41 22.04 0.42
N VAL A 27 20.44 21.18 0.10
CA VAL A 27 19.03 21.40 0.46
C VAL A 27 18.87 21.59 1.96
N LEU A 28 19.43 20.71 2.78
CA LEU A 28 19.34 20.81 4.24
C LEU A 28 19.99 22.10 4.77
N ALA A 29 21.18 22.46 4.28
CA ALA A 29 21.86 23.68 4.67
C ALA A 29 21.09 24.96 4.27
N HIS A 30 20.34 24.91 3.16
CA HIS A 30 19.45 26.00 2.77
C HIS A 30 18.22 26.07 3.66
N LEU A 31 17.59 24.94 3.99
CA LEU A 31 16.44 24.90 4.90
C LEU A 31 16.79 25.42 6.30
N ASP A 32 18.02 25.19 6.76
CA ASP A 32 18.50 25.67 8.05
C ASP A 32 18.56 27.22 8.18
N LYS A 33 18.51 27.95 7.05
CA LYS A 33 18.50 29.43 7.03
C LYS A 33 17.11 30.03 7.28
N PHE A 34 16.05 29.27 7.04
CA PHE A 34 14.67 29.75 7.13
C PHE A 34 13.97 29.19 8.34
N SER A 35 12.97 29.90 8.85
CA SER A 35 12.12 29.34 9.91
C SER A 35 11.32 28.16 9.35
N ALA A 36 11.22 27.06 10.10
CA ALA A 36 10.53 25.85 9.61
C ALA A 36 9.06 26.14 9.27
N GLY A 37 8.40 27.03 10.02
CA GLY A 37 7.04 27.47 9.72
C GLY A 37 6.95 28.21 8.39
N SER A 38 7.93 29.03 8.01
CA SER A 38 7.92 29.71 6.71
C SER A 38 8.10 28.75 5.53
N VAL A 39 8.88 27.67 5.72
CA VAL A 39 9.01 26.62 4.69
C VAL A 39 7.67 25.91 4.50
N VAL A 40 7.00 25.55 5.60
CA VAL A 40 5.66 24.94 5.56
C VAL A 40 4.66 25.87 4.86
N ASP A 41 4.66 27.16 5.19
CA ASP A 41 3.77 28.14 4.56
C ASP A 41 4.04 28.25 3.04
N ALA A 42 5.31 28.29 2.62
CA ALA A 42 5.69 28.34 1.20
C ALA A 42 5.26 27.06 0.45
N VAL A 43 5.47 25.88 1.06
CA VAL A 43 5.02 24.59 0.52
C VAL A 43 3.50 24.60 0.33
N MET A 44 2.74 25.07 1.33
CA MET A 44 1.29 25.15 1.23
C MET A 44 0.83 26.12 0.15
N VAL A 45 1.51 27.25 -0.05
CA VAL A 45 1.18 28.18 -1.16
C VAL A 45 1.28 27.47 -2.51
N VAL A 46 2.34 26.69 -2.75
CA VAL A 46 2.50 25.96 -4.02
C VAL A 46 1.47 24.85 -4.15
N LEU A 47 1.27 24.03 -3.11
CA LEU A 47 0.28 22.94 -3.14
C LEU A 47 -1.15 23.45 -3.36
N ARG A 48 -1.48 24.64 -2.84
CA ARG A 48 -2.80 25.27 -2.98
C ARG A 48 -3.06 25.92 -4.33
N SER A 49 -2.02 26.15 -5.13
CA SER A 49 -2.22 26.70 -6.47
C SER A 49 -3.04 25.73 -7.30
N ALA A 50 -4.19 26.18 -7.81
CA ALA A 50 -5.05 25.36 -8.64
C ALA A 50 -4.28 24.95 -9.91
N PRO A 51 -4.11 23.64 -10.19
CA PRO A 51 -3.57 23.21 -11.47
C PRO A 51 -4.63 23.36 -12.56
N ALA A 52 -4.21 23.61 -13.81
CA ALA A 52 -5.11 23.62 -14.96
C ALA A 52 -5.64 22.22 -15.29
N ASP A 53 -4.83 21.19 -15.06
CA ASP A 53 -5.17 19.78 -15.32
C ASP A 53 -4.42 18.81 -14.38
N PRO A 54 -4.76 17.50 -14.39
CA PRO A 54 -4.08 16.50 -13.56
C PRO A 54 -2.58 16.33 -13.84
N HIS A 55 -2.12 16.63 -15.06
CA HIS A 55 -0.70 16.52 -15.42
C HIS A 55 0.08 17.65 -14.74
N GLU A 56 -0.40 18.90 -14.83
CA GLU A 56 0.21 20.04 -14.13
C GLU A 56 0.22 19.82 -12.61
N ALA A 57 -0.82 19.17 -12.06
CA ALA A 57 -0.86 18.80 -10.65
C ALA A 57 0.32 17.88 -10.25
N LEU A 58 0.69 16.94 -11.13
CA LEU A 58 1.81 16.02 -10.92
C LEU A 58 3.17 16.69 -11.16
N GLU A 59 3.28 17.61 -12.12
CA GLU A 59 4.50 18.40 -12.39
C GLU A 59 4.92 19.28 -11.20
N LYS A 60 3.99 19.57 -10.27
CA LYS A 60 4.34 20.25 -9.01
C LYS A 60 5.19 19.39 -8.08
N PHE A 61 5.31 18.08 -8.34
CA PHE A 61 6.00 17.08 -7.53
C PHE A 61 5.58 17.14 -6.05
N PRO A 62 4.28 16.91 -5.74
CA PRO A 62 3.77 17.10 -4.38
C PRO A 62 4.52 16.26 -3.33
N TRP A 63 5.02 15.07 -3.70
CA TRP A 63 5.83 14.24 -2.79
C TRP A 63 7.14 14.94 -2.37
N LEU A 64 7.81 15.66 -3.28
CA LEU A 64 9.03 16.42 -2.95
C LEU A 64 8.74 17.64 -2.10
N LEU A 65 7.66 18.38 -2.41
CA LEU A 65 7.24 19.54 -1.62
C LEU A 65 6.94 19.15 -0.17
N VAL A 66 6.22 18.05 0.01
CA VAL A 66 5.88 17.54 1.34
C VAL A 66 7.12 16.99 2.06
N LEU A 67 8.07 16.38 1.35
CA LEU A 67 9.36 15.96 1.91
C LEU A 67 10.19 17.16 2.39
N ILE A 68 10.23 18.25 1.63
CA ILE A 68 10.90 19.49 2.03
C ILE A 68 10.30 20.02 3.35
N ALA A 69 8.97 20.02 3.48
CA ALA A 69 8.30 20.40 4.73
C ALA A 69 8.66 19.47 5.89
N LYS A 70 8.69 18.14 5.67
CA LYS A 70 9.14 17.15 6.66
C LYS A 70 10.56 17.47 7.15
N TRP A 71 11.51 17.69 6.23
CA TRP A 71 12.89 17.98 6.60
C TRP A 71 13.06 19.30 7.34
N ALA A 72 12.32 20.35 6.96
CA ALA A 72 12.34 21.61 7.69
C ALA A 72 11.84 21.45 9.14
N LEU A 73 10.80 20.63 9.36
CA LEU A 73 10.30 20.33 10.71
C LEU A 73 11.29 19.48 11.52
N GLN A 74 11.99 18.54 10.88
CA GLN A 74 13.01 17.73 11.53
C GLN A 74 14.31 18.50 11.83
N GLY A 75 14.59 19.55 11.04
CA GLY A 75 15.82 20.34 11.10
C GLY A 75 16.05 21.08 12.41
N ALA A 76 17.17 21.79 12.46
CA ALA A 76 17.58 22.59 13.61
C ALA A 76 16.89 23.96 13.65
N SER A 77 16.42 24.47 12.50
CA SER A 77 15.81 25.81 12.37
C SER A 77 14.72 26.07 13.40
N PRO A 78 14.66 27.24 14.04
CA PRO A 78 13.53 27.58 14.89
C PRO A 78 12.20 27.51 14.12
N LEU A 79 11.10 27.19 14.83
CA LEU A 79 9.80 27.05 14.17
C LEU A 79 9.27 28.38 13.62
N ARG A 80 9.54 29.48 14.33
CA ARG A 80 8.93 30.80 14.07
C ARG A 80 9.93 31.94 13.88
N ILE A 81 11.19 31.72 14.22
CA ILE A 81 12.24 32.74 14.18
C ILE A 81 13.16 32.41 13.02
N GLY A 82 13.34 33.35 12.09
CA GLY A 82 14.15 33.19 10.89
C GLY A 82 13.50 33.84 9.67
N ASP A 83 14.25 33.85 8.56
CA ASP A 83 13.80 34.43 7.31
C ASP A 83 12.61 33.66 6.71
N ARG A 84 11.84 34.35 5.86
CA ARG A 84 10.79 33.72 5.05
C ARG A 84 11.41 33.10 3.81
N LEU A 85 11.07 31.85 3.52
CA LEU A 85 11.48 31.19 2.27
C LEU A 85 10.74 31.81 1.06
N PRO A 86 11.46 32.40 0.08
CA PRO A 86 10.84 32.88 -1.15
C PRO A 86 10.30 31.71 -2.02
N PRO A 87 9.18 31.88 -2.74
CA PRO A 87 8.63 30.83 -3.61
C PRO A 87 9.61 30.32 -4.68
N GLU A 88 10.39 31.22 -5.27
CA GLU A 88 11.42 30.87 -6.27
C GLU A 88 12.49 29.96 -5.66
N HIS A 89 12.91 30.27 -4.43
CA HIS A 89 13.88 29.47 -3.68
C HIS A 89 13.33 28.07 -3.38
N LEU A 90 12.04 27.94 -3.06
CA LEU A 90 11.41 26.63 -2.86
C LEU A 90 11.45 25.80 -4.16
N ASN A 91 11.17 26.42 -5.31
CA ASN A 91 11.25 25.75 -6.61
C ASN A 91 12.69 25.31 -6.92
N GLU A 92 13.70 26.11 -6.59
CA GLU A 92 15.11 25.71 -6.73
C GLU A 92 15.44 24.49 -5.88
N LEU A 93 15.01 24.45 -4.62
CA LEU A 93 15.24 23.29 -3.74
C LEU A 93 14.54 22.03 -4.26
N ARG A 94 13.28 22.17 -4.70
CA ARG A 94 12.53 21.07 -5.32
C ARG A 94 13.22 20.57 -6.59
N ASN A 95 13.63 21.48 -7.47
CA ASN A 95 14.34 21.14 -8.70
C ASN A 95 15.67 20.48 -8.39
N LEU A 96 16.41 20.94 -7.39
CA LEU A 96 17.66 20.30 -6.96
C LEU A 96 17.43 18.86 -6.45
N LEU A 97 16.31 18.61 -5.76
CA LEU A 97 15.94 17.23 -5.37
C LEU A 97 15.51 16.37 -6.56
N TRP A 98 14.82 16.95 -7.54
CA TRP A 98 14.42 16.25 -8.75
C TRP A 98 15.61 15.95 -9.67
N SER A 99 16.41 16.97 -10.01
CA SER A 99 17.56 16.86 -10.91
C SER A 99 18.78 16.22 -10.26
N GLY A 100 18.98 16.47 -8.96
CA GLY A 100 19.99 15.79 -8.14
C GLY A 100 19.54 14.38 -7.71
N GLY A 101 18.24 14.10 -7.80
CA GLY A 101 17.60 12.80 -7.61
C GLY A 101 17.88 11.88 -8.79
N ASP A 102 19.08 11.33 -8.80
CA ASP A 102 19.46 10.06 -9.43
C ASP A 102 19.24 9.91 -10.95
N ALA A 103 18.54 10.76 -11.70
CA ALA A 103 18.28 10.54 -13.13
C ALA A 103 19.56 10.29 -13.97
N ALA A 104 20.60 11.10 -13.79
CA ALA A 104 21.89 10.92 -14.47
C ALA A 104 22.77 9.80 -13.88
N HIS A 105 22.54 9.40 -12.63
CA HIS A 105 23.31 8.34 -11.95
C HIS A 105 22.67 6.97 -12.16
N ILE A 106 21.35 6.86 -12.04
CA ILE A 106 20.50 5.81 -12.58
C ILE A 106 20.82 5.59 -14.05
N GLU A 107 20.76 6.61 -14.91
CA GLU A 107 21.00 6.43 -16.35
C GLU A 107 22.39 5.84 -16.60
N ARG A 108 23.41 6.34 -15.88
CA ARG A 108 24.78 5.81 -15.93
C ARG A 108 24.85 4.36 -15.42
N LYS A 109 24.22 4.02 -14.30
CA LYS A 109 24.26 2.67 -13.73
C LYS A 109 23.43 1.67 -14.52
N VAL A 110 22.28 2.07 -15.07
CA VAL A 110 21.45 1.29 -15.99
C VAL A 110 22.24 1.01 -17.27
N ARG A 111 22.89 2.02 -17.85
CA ARG A 111 23.75 1.87 -19.04
C ARG A 111 24.95 0.94 -18.80
N LEU A 112 25.44 0.88 -17.57
CA LEU A 112 26.53 -0.02 -17.16
C LEU A 112 26.05 -1.42 -16.72
N GLY A 113 24.74 -1.70 -16.77
CA GLY A 113 24.17 -2.97 -16.30
C GLY A 113 24.30 -3.20 -14.79
N LYS A 114 24.55 -2.13 -14.02
CA LYS A 114 24.80 -2.15 -12.57
C LYS A 114 23.55 -1.85 -11.72
N VAL A 115 22.41 -1.54 -12.34
CA VAL A 115 21.14 -1.26 -11.65
C VAL A 115 20.03 -2.14 -12.19
N ASN A 116 19.34 -2.79 -11.27
CA ASN A 116 18.11 -3.51 -11.55
C ASN A 116 16.98 -2.49 -11.75
N VAL A 117 16.57 -2.30 -13.01
CA VAL A 117 15.54 -1.31 -13.39
C VAL A 117 14.23 -1.54 -12.66
N MET A 118 13.89 -2.80 -12.32
CA MET A 118 12.66 -3.11 -11.59
C MET A 118 12.71 -2.60 -10.15
N LEU A 119 13.87 -2.68 -9.48
CA LEU A 119 14.06 -2.11 -8.14
C LEU A 119 13.92 -0.59 -8.17
N MET A 120 14.51 0.06 -9.17
CA MET A 120 14.42 1.50 -9.35
C MET A 120 12.97 1.95 -9.61
N MET A 121 12.29 1.34 -10.58
CA MET A 121 10.89 1.68 -10.90
C MET A 121 9.97 1.46 -9.69
N ARG A 122 10.20 0.40 -8.92
CA ARG A 122 9.46 0.11 -7.68
C ARG A 122 9.57 1.23 -6.65
N GLN A 123 10.76 1.82 -6.49
CA GLN A 123 10.96 2.96 -5.60
C GLN A 123 10.23 4.23 -6.08
N ILE A 124 10.30 4.52 -7.39
CA ILE A 124 9.62 5.67 -8.00
C ILE A 124 8.10 5.54 -7.88
N LEU A 125 7.57 4.36 -8.21
CA LEU A 125 6.14 4.08 -8.14
C LEU A 125 5.61 4.17 -6.70
N ASN A 126 6.39 3.75 -5.70
CA ASN A 126 5.98 3.81 -4.30
C ASN A 126 5.65 5.25 -3.82
N CYS A 127 6.44 6.25 -4.23
CA CYS A 127 6.17 7.63 -3.81
C CYS A 127 5.16 8.37 -4.69
N GLN A 128 5.03 8.00 -5.97
CA GLN A 128 4.19 8.73 -6.94
C GLN A 128 2.79 8.15 -7.12
N MET A 129 2.68 6.82 -7.23
CA MET A 129 1.41 6.15 -7.54
C MET A 129 0.28 6.49 -6.53
N PRO A 130 0.54 6.62 -5.22
CA PRO A 130 -0.50 7.01 -4.26
C PRO A 130 -1.15 8.37 -4.53
N TYR A 131 -0.49 9.29 -5.23
CA TYR A 131 -1.08 10.59 -5.61
C TYR A 131 -2.02 10.51 -6.82
N GLN A 132 -2.00 9.38 -7.54
CA GLN A 132 -2.79 9.15 -8.76
C GLN A 132 -3.97 8.19 -8.52
N GLN A 133 -3.96 7.46 -7.41
CA GLN A 133 -5.02 6.53 -7.02
C GLN A 133 -6.10 7.21 -6.20
N GLN A 134 -7.35 6.83 -6.43
CA GLN A 134 -8.52 7.40 -5.74
C GLN A 134 -9.27 6.40 -4.84
N ASP A 135 -8.84 5.14 -4.84
CA ASP A 135 -9.51 4.09 -4.06
C ASP A 135 -9.20 4.20 -2.57
N ILE A 136 -10.25 4.18 -1.75
CA ILE A 136 -10.18 4.26 -0.28
C ILE A 136 -10.82 3.03 0.38
N TRP A 137 -10.79 1.88 -0.30
CA TRP A 137 -11.49 0.67 0.15
C TRP A 137 -10.99 0.17 1.52
N GLY A 138 -9.74 0.44 1.88
CA GLY A 138 -9.13 0.15 3.18
C GLY A 138 -9.81 0.86 4.36
N LEU A 139 -10.37 2.06 4.16
CA LEU A 139 -11.18 2.76 5.18
C LEU A 139 -12.31 1.86 5.69
N PHE A 140 -13.00 1.20 4.77
CA PHE A 140 -14.12 0.30 5.09
C PHE A 140 -13.62 -1.09 5.47
N ARG A 141 -12.64 -1.63 4.73
CA ARG A 141 -12.19 -3.03 4.84
C ARG A 141 -11.70 -3.34 6.25
N TRP A 142 -10.71 -2.60 6.74
CA TRP A 142 -10.01 -2.97 7.98
C TRP A 142 -10.90 -2.80 9.20
N SER A 143 -11.59 -1.66 9.27
CA SER A 143 -12.56 -1.40 10.34
C SER A 143 -13.74 -2.37 10.26
N GLY A 144 -14.22 -2.69 9.07
CA GLY A 144 -15.30 -3.64 8.83
C GLY A 144 -14.97 -5.07 9.23
N LEU A 145 -13.78 -5.56 8.90
CA LEU A 145 -13.29 -6.87 9.33
C LEU A 145 -13.20 -6.95 10.85
N ILE A 146 -12.70 -5.91 11.51
CA ILE A 146 -12.60 -5.87 12.98
C ILE A 146 -13.97 -5.73 13.65
N ASP A 147 -14.91 -4.98 13.07
CA ASP A 147 -16.24 -4.76 13.66
C ASP A 147 -17.08 -6.05 13.74
N ARG A 148 -16.86 -6.98 12.81
CA ARG A 148 -17.50 -8.31 12.78
C ARG A 148 -17.02 -9.22 13.92
N LEU A 149 -15.87 -8.93 14.52
CA LEU A 149 -15.30 -9.76 15.57
C LEU A 149 -16.08 -9.58 16.89
N PRO A 150 -16.17 -10.63 17.72
CA PRO A 150 -16.75 -10.53 19.07
C PRO A 150 -16.10 -9.41 19.88
N LYS A 151 -16.85 -8.75 20.76
CA LYS A 151 -16.34 -7.66 21.61
C LYS A 151 -15.12 -8.04 22.46
N GLY A 152 -15.01 -9.32 22.85
CA GLY A 152 -13.87 -9.85 23.61
C GLY A 152 -12.68 -10.28 22.75
N HIS A 153 -12.75 -10.16 21.42
CA HIS A 153 -11.65 -10.57 20.54
C HIS A 153 -10.48 -9.59 20.64
N VAL A 154 -9.25 -10.11 20.71
CA VAL A 154 -8.03 -9.33 20.93
C VAL A 154 -7.86 -8.17 19.93
N CYS A 155 -8.03 -8.43 18.63
CA CYS A 155 -7.91 -7.38 17.60
C CYS A 155 -8.91 -6.23 17.79
N ARG A 156 -10.12 -6.50 18.28
CA ARG A 156 -11.13 -5.46 18.52
C ARG A 156 -10.83 -4.66 19.78
N GLN A 157 -10.35 -5.31 20.84
CA GLN A 157 -9.90 -4.63 22.06
C GLN A 157 -8.72 -3.70 21.76
N GLN A 158 -7.70 -4.21 21.06
CA GLN A 158 -6.55 -3.44 20.61
C GLN A 158 -6.93 -2.26 19.72
N TYR A 159 -7.89 -2.46 18.80
CA TYR A 159 -8.43 -1.37 17.98
C TYR A 159 -9.00 -0.24 18.84
N ILE A 160 -9.89 -0.58 19.78
CA ILE A 160 -10.53 0.41 20.65
C ILE A 160 -9.49 1.10 21.53
N GLU A 161 -8.49 0.38 22.02
CA GLU A 161 -7.39 0.92 22.82
C GLU A 161 -6.62 2.02 22.07
N VAL A 162 -6.22 1.77 20.81
CA VAL A 162 -5.36 2.70 20.07
C VAL A 162 -6.13 3.80 19.37
N MET A 163 -7.26 3.44 18.78
CA MET A 163 -8.12 4.38 18.06
C MET A 163 -8.94 5.22 19.04
N GLY A 164 -9.28 4.69 20.21
CA GLY A 164 -10.12 5.34 21.21
C GLY A 164 -11.60 5.42 20.80
N MET A 165 -12.03 4.58 19.87
CA MET A 165 -13.42 4.53 19.37
C MET A 165 -13.75 3.16 18.76
N GLU A 166 -15.04 2.85 18.62
CA GLU A 166 -15.51 1.67 17.89
C GLU A 166 -15.25 1.80 16.38
N PRO A 167 -15.02 0.68 15.65
CA PRO A 167 -14.68 0.72 14.22
C PRO A 167 -15.67 1.50 13.36
N MET A 168 -16.98 1.36 13.62
CA MET A 168 -17.98 2.06 12.83
C MET A 168 -17.96 3.59 13.01
N TYR A 169 -17.58 4.11 14.18
CA TYR A 169 -17.41 5.56 14.34
C TYR A 169 -16.22 6.08 13.55
N PHE A 170 -15.12 5.33 13.51
CA PHE A 170 -13.98 5.67 12.67
C PHE A 170 -14.38 5.70 11.18
N VAL A 171 -15.14 4.72 10.70
CA VAL A 171 -15.61 4.71 9.30
C VAL A 171 -16.47 5.94 9.00
N MET A 172 -17.43 6.29 9.86
CA MET A 172 -18.27 7.48 9.69
C MET A 172 -17.44 8.77 9.61
N LEU A 173 -16.52 8.94 10.55
CA LEU A 173 -15.65 10.13 10.62
C LEU A 173 -14.66 10.17 9.45
N GLY A 174 -14.15 9.02 9.01
CA GLY A 174 -13.27 8.88 7.85
C GLY A 174 -13.96 9.25 6.53
N ILE A 175 -15.18 8.76 6.28
CA ILE A 175 -15.98 9.16 5.10
C ILE A 175 -16.17 10.68 5.11
N THR A 176 -16.56 11.22 6.26
CA THR A 176 -16.82 12.65 6.43
C THR A 176 -15.57 13.48 6.21
N LEU A 177 -14.40 13.01 6.66
CA LEU A 177 -13.12 13.67 6.42
C LEU A 177 -12.73 13.65 4.94
N VAL A 178 -12.87 12.51 4.25
CA VAL A 178 -12.59 12.43 2.81
C VAL A 178 -13.49 13.39 2.04
N PHE A 179 -14.78 13.42 2.35
CA PHE A 179 -15.72 14.38 1.76
C PHE A 179 -15.31 15.82 2.06
N ALA A 180 -14.95 16.13 3.31
CA ALA A 180 -14.49 17.45 3.71
C ALA A 180 -13.21 17.86 2.96
N ALA A 181 -12.30 16.91 2.70
CA ALA A 181 -11.09 17.14 1.92
C ALA A 181 -11.41 17.44 0.45
N LYS A 182 -12.27 16.63 -0.19
CA LYS A 182 -12.64 16.81 -1.61
C LYS A 182 -13.48 18.07 -1.86
N SER A 183 -14.38 18.42 -0.94
CA SER A 183 -15.19 19.65 -1.00
C SER A 183 -14.46 20.89 -0.47
N GLY A 184 -13.25 20.72 0.06
CA GLY A 184 -12.42 21.80 0.59
C GLY A 184 -11.89 22.72 -0.52
N VAL A 185 -11.59 23.96 -0.14
CA VAL A 185 -10.99 24.95 -1.05
C VAL A 185 -9.59 25.27 -0.55
N ASN A 186 -8.60 25.35 -1.44
CA ASN A 186 -7.21 25.70 -1.10
C ASN A 186 -6.65 24.87 0.06
N HIS A 187 -6.86 23.55 0.04
CA HIS A 187 -6.38 22.63 1.08
C HIS A 187 -6.88 22.94 2.50
N VAL A 188 -8.01 23.63 2.62
CA VAL A 188 -8.76 23.77 3.87
C VAL A 188 -9.99 22.86 3.76
N PRO A 189 -10.07 21.77 4.54
CA PRO A 189 -11.22 20.87 4.47
C PRO A 189 -12.49 21.59 4.95
N ASN A 190 -13.62 21.30 4.31
CA ASN A 190 -14.92 21.80 4.74
C ASN A 190 -15.43 21.01 5.96
N MET A 191 -15.15 21.54 7.15
CA MET A 191 -15.44 20.86 8.41
C MET A 191 -16.93 20.85 8.80
N ALA A 192 -17.82 21.50 8.03
CA ALA A 192 -19.24 21.60 8.35
C ALA A 192 -19.88 20.23 8.58
N ALA A 193 -19.57 19.25 7.72
CA ALA A 193 -20.09 17.90 7.84
C ALA A 193 -19.62 17.19 9.13
N LEU A 194 -18.38 17.44 9.55
CA LEU A 194 -17.85 16.85 10.78
C LEU A 194 -18.45 17.49 12.04
N GLU A 195 -18.67 18.81 12.02
CA GLU A 195 -19.34 19.51 13.12
C GLU A 195 -20.81 19.07 13.27
N MET A 196 -21.50 18.74 12.17
CA MET A 196 -22.86 18.16 12.23
C MET A 196 -22.90 16.80 12.93
N LEU A 197 -21.83 16.00 12.84
CA LEU A 197 -21.74 14.70 13.53
C LEU A 197 -21.36 14.83 15.02
N ARG A 198 -20.75 15.95 15.40
CA ARG A 198 -20.20 16.15 16.75
C ARG A 198 -21.20 15.92 17.89
N PRO A 199 -22.48 16.33 17.81
CA PRO A 199 -23.46 16.04 18.86
C PRO A 199 -23.70 14.54 19.10
N HIS A 200 -23.49 13.69 18.09
CA HIS A 200 -23.78 12.25 18.15
C HIS A 200 -22.56 11.40 18.53
N CYS A 201 -21.36 11.87 18.19
CA CYS A 201 -20.12 11.14 18.45
C CYS A 201 -19.00 12.05 18.94
N ARG A 202 -19.29 12.96 19.88
CA ARG A 202 -18.35 13.99 20.36
C ARG A 202 -16.98 13.43 20.74
N THR A 203 -16.95 12.45 21.66
CA THR A 203 -15.70 11.86 22.14
C THR A 203 -14.90 11.21 21.00
N ALA A 204 -15.58 10.50 20.10
CA ALA A 204 -14.93 9.89 18.94
C ALA A 204 -14.39 10.96 17.97
N THR A 205 -15.15 12.04 17.75
CA THR A 205 -14.76 13.17 16.87
C THR A 205 -13.53 13.89 17.41
N GLU A 206 -13.53 14.21 18.71
CA GLU A 206 -12.39 14.87 19.37
C GLU A 206 -11.15 13.96 19.35
N ARG A 207 -11.33 12.66 19.61
CA ARG A 207 -10.25 11.67 19.50
C ARG A 207 -9.72 11.56 18.07
N PHE A 208 -10.61 11.44 17.09
CA PHE A 208 -10.27 11.33 15.66
C PHE A 208 -9.45 12.54 15.19
N LEU A 209 -9.91 13.75 15.47
CA LEU A 209 -9.19 14.98 15.12
C LEU A 209 -7.87 15.12 15.87
N SER A 210 -7.81 14.77 17.16
CA SER A 210 -6.55 14.80 17.92
C SER A 210 -5.49 13.86 17.35
N MET A 211 -5.92 12.74 16.76
CA MET A 211 -5.03 11.75 16.15
C MET A 211 -4.47 12.22 14.81
N LEU A 212 -5.26 12.96 14.03
CA LEU A 212 -4.96 13.29 12.62
C LEU A 212 -4.48 14.72 12.39
N ALA A 213 -4.78 15.64 13.30
CA ALA A 213 -4.58 17.08 13.12
C ALA A 213 -3.80 17.71 14.29
N PRO A 214 -2.52 17.33 14.51
CA PRO A 214 -1.68 18.01 15.47
C PRO A 214 -1.50 19.49 15.11
N SER A 215 -1.24 20.33 16.10
CA SER A 215 -0.73 21.68 15.87
C SER A 215 0.67 21.63 15.24
N LEU A 216 1.09 22.70 14.56
CA LEU A 216 2.41 22.73 13.93
C LEU A 216 3.59 22.45 14.90
N PRO A 217 3.60 22.95 16.16
CA PRO A 217 4.59 22.54 17.16
C PRO A 217 4.55 21.05 17.50
N GLU A 218 3.36 20.50 17.78
CA GLU A 218 3.20 19.07 18.08
C GLU A 218 3.65 18.21 16.89
N LEU A 219 3.28 18.60 15.67
CA LEU A 219 3.70 17.92 14.46
C LEU A 219 5.22 17.90 14.34
N ARG A 220 5.89 19.01 14.67
CA ARG A 220 7.35 19.06 14.68
C ARG A 220 7.95 18.00 15.61
N ASP A 221 7.41 17.90 16.82
CA ASP A 221 7.88 16.94 17.81
C ASP A 221 7.64 15.49 17.36
N LEU A 222 6.45 15.21 16.81
CA LEU A 222 6.11 13.90 16.26
C LEU A 222 7.03 13.51 15.10
N VAL A 223 7.29 14.43 14.16
CA VAL A 223 8.11 14.16 12.97
C VAL A 223 9.59 13.98 13.35
N ARG A 224 10.06 14.62 14.42
CA ARG A 224 11.41 14.40 14.97
C ARG A 224 11.58 13.05 15.64
N GLN A 225 10.49 12.48 16.16
CA GLN A 225 10.47 11.14 16.76
C GLN A 225 10.32 10.02 15.73
N LEU A 226 9.88 10.34 14.51
CA LEU A 226 9.81 9.34 13.46
C LEU A 226 11.20 8.73 13.26
N PRO A 227 11.30 7.39 13.21
CA PRO A 227 12.54 6.74 12.87
C PRO A 227 12.99 7.30 11.52
N ARG A 228 14.18 7.89 11.48
CA ARG A 228 14.84 8.15 10.21
C ARG A 228 14.97 6.80 9.52
N ALA A 229 14.71 6.74 8.21
CA ALA A 229 14.91 5.52 7.43
C ALA A 229 16.26 4.89 7.81
N LYS A 230 16.28 3.61 8.18
CA LYS A 230 17.54 2.93 8.53
C LYS A 230 18.48 3.04 7.34
N GLY A 231 19.56 3.81 7.49
CA GLY A 231 20.54 4.11 6.44
C GLY A 231 20.57 5.60 6.06
N THR A 232 20.62 5.87 4.75
CA THR A 232 20.79 7.21 4.18
C THR A 232 19.44 7.92 4.00
N ARG A 233 19.39 9.23 4.33
CA ARG A 233 18.24 10.12 4.06
C ARG A 233 17.79 10.16 2.59
N SER A 234 18.58 9.59 1.67
CA SER A 234 18.23 9.39 0.26
C SER A 234 16.94 8.61 0.07
N ARG A 235 16.69 7.61 0.93
CA ARG A 235 15.51 6.73 0.82
C ARG A 235 14.20 7.47 1.01
N GLU A 236 14.21 8.57 1.74
CA GLU A 236 13.02 9.39 2.00
C GLU A 236 12.47 10.06 0.72
N LEU A 237 13.25 10.12 -0.38
CA LEU A 237 12.76 10.57 -1.69
C LEU A 237 11.74 9.60 -2.32
N TYR A 238 11.88 8.32 -1.98
CA TYR A 238 11.10 7.22 -2.53
C TYR A 238 10.06 6.71 -1.53
N GLU A 239 9.99 7.31 -0.34
CA GLU A 239 8.94 7.09 0.64
C GLU A 239 7.68 7.87 0.23
N PHE A 240 6.51 7.23 0.41
CA PHE A 240 5.30 8.01 0.49
C PHE A 240 5.33 8.88 1.75
N SER A 241 4.66 10.04 1.73
CA SER A 241 4.78 11.03 2.80
C SER A 241 4.46 10.45 4.17
N ALA A 242 5.39 10.64 5.12
CA ALA A 242 5.17 10.32 6.52
C ALA A 242 3.97 11.08 7.14
N PHE A 243 3.53 12.18 6.52
CA PHE A 243 2.32 12.88 6.92
C PHE A 243 1.02 12.12 6.63
N LYS A 244 1.05 10.93 6.02
CA LYS A 244 -0.13 10.04 6.06
C LYS A 244 -0.54 9.65 7.48
N ARG A 245 0.35 9.80 8.47
CA ARG A 245 0.03 9.64 9.90
C ARG A 245 -0.69 10.86 10.48
N TYR A 246 -0.51 12.02 9.85
CA TYR A 246 -1.01 13.34 10.25
C TYR A 246 -1.43 14.13 9.01
N PRO A 247 -2.50 13.70 8.31
CA PRO A 247 -2.86 14.23 7.00
C PRO A 247 -3.31 15.70 7.07
N LEU A 248 -3.66 16.15 8.28
CA LEU A 248 -4.03 17.51 8.62
C LEU A 248 -3.03 18.09 9.62
N PHE A 249 -3.03 19.42 9.74
CA PHE A 249 -2.44 20.11 10.88
C PHE A 249 -3.22 21.38 11.19
N ARG A 250 -3.15 21.84 12.44
CA ARG A 250 -3.69 23.15 12.84
C ARG A 250 -2.67 24.24 12.56
N HIS A 251 -3.05 25.19 11.71
CA HIS A 251 -2.29 26.41 11.45
C HIS A 251 -2.36 27.35 12.66
N ARG A 252 -1.59 28.44 12.62
CA ARG A 252 -1.39 29.36 13.75
C ARG A 252 -2.67 30.08 14.16
N ASP A 253 -3.55 30.34 13.19
CA ASP A 253 -4.87 30.95 13.38
C ASP A 253 -5.93 29.94 13.87
N GLY A 254 -5.55 28.67 14.05
CA GLY A 254 -6.46 27.58 14.43
C GLY A 254 -7.13 26.89 13.24
N THR A 255 -6.93 27.39 12.02
CA THR A 255 -7.48 26.79 10.80
C THR A 255 -6.88 25.39 10.58
N LEU A 256 -7.73 24.41 10.30
CA LEU A 256 -7.30 23.09 9.88
C LEU A 256 -6.86 23.14 8.41
N VAL A 257 -5.67 22.61 8.14
CA VAL A 257 -5.07 22.57 6.81
C VAL A 257 -4.71 21.12 6.49
N MET A 258 -5.01 20.66 5.29
CA MET A 258 -4.52 19.37 4.78
C MET A 258 -3.26 19.55 3.95
N TRP A 259 -2.39 18.54 3.92
CA TRP A 259 -1.22 18.56 3.05
C TRP A 259 -1.59 18.36 1.58
N HIS A 260 -2.44 17.37 1.32
CA HIS A 260 -2.93 17.01 -0.01
C HIS A 260 -4.12 16.04 0.13
N PRO A 261 -5.16 16.10 -0.74
CA PRO A 261 -6.27 15.14 -0.71
C PRO A 261 -5.82 13.68 -0.73
N ALA A 262 -4.89 13.32 -1.63
CA ALA A 262 -4.32 11.97 -1.68
C ALA A 262 -3.65 11.51 -0.37
N ILE A 263 -3.08 12.42 0.42
CA ILE A 263 -2.51 12.07 1.75
C ILE A 263 -3.63 11.77 2.74
N VAL A 264 -4.77 12.48 2.67
CA VAL A 264 -5.96 12.16 3.46
C VAL A 264 -6.49 10.77 3.07
N ASP A 265 -6.62 10.49 1.78
CA ASP A 265 -7.10 9.20 1.27
C ASP A 265 -6.20 8.05 1.74
N ARG A 266 -4.87 8.16 1.57
CA ARG A 266 -3.94 7.14 2.07
C ARG A 266 -3.92 7.02 3.59
N CYS A 267 -4.13 8.13 4.30
CA CYS A 267 -4.23 8.10 5.76
C CYS A 267 -5.39 7.20 6.20
N VAL A 268 -6.60 7.48 5.71
CA VAL A 268 -7.79 6.73 6.15
C VAL A 268 -7.75 5.27 5.71
N ASP A 269 -7.05 4.97 4.61
CA ASP A 269 -6.86 3.62 4.08
C ASP A 269 -5.91 2.77 4.96
N GLU A 270 -4.86 3.37 5.52
CA GLU A 270 -3.77 2.63 6.19
C GLU A 270 -3.70 2.82 7.71
N ILE A 271 -4.28 3.89 8.27
CA ILE A 271 -4.01 4.29 9.66
C ILE A 271 -4.37 3.22 10.70
N VAL A 272 -5.40 2.41 10.43
CA VAL A 272 -5.79 1.29 11.30
C VAL A 272 -4.60 0.35 11.52
N HIS A 273 -3.93 -0.08 10.45
CA HIS A 273 -2.76 -0.95 10.55
C HIS A 273 -1.53 -0.22 11.06
N LEU A 274 -1.32 1.04 10.67
CA LEU A 274 -0.18 1.84 11.18
C LEU A 274 -0.22 2.01 12.70
N ARG A 275 -1.41 2.05 13.31
CA ARG A 275 -1.59 2.12 14.76
C ARG A 275 -1.52 0.74 15.41
N LEU A 276 -2.20 -0.26 14.86
CA LEU A 276 -2.22 -1.62 15.42
C LEU A 276 -0.84 -2.31 15.34
N ALA A 277 0.01 -1.93 14.39
CA ALA A 277 1.37 -2.45 14.26
C ALA A 277 2.23 -2.27 15.54
N GLN A 278 1.88 -1.34 16.43
CA GLN A 278 2.59 -1.17 17.71
C GLN A 278 2.48 -2.39 18.64
N PHE A 279 1.48 -3.25 18.43
CA PHE A 279 1.27 -4.48 19.20
C PHE A 279 2.06 -5.68 18.65
N GLY A 280 2.75 -5.52 17.51
CA GLY A 280 3.58 -6.56 16.90
C GLY A 280 2.80 -7.87 16.65
N ASP A 281 3.38 -8.99 17.08
CA ASP A 281 2.84 -10.33 16.88
C ASP A 281 1.48 -10.55 17.55
N SER A 282 1.24 -9.90 18.70
CA SER A 282 -0.05 -10.00 19.42
C SER A 282 -1.23 -9.42 18.64
N TYR A 283 -0.97 -8.61 17.62
CA TYR A 283 -1.96 -8.17 16.65
C TYR A 283 -1.90 -8.98 15.36
N THR A 284 -0.70 -9.18 14.80
CA THR A 284 -0.58 -9.78 13.46
C THR A 284 -0.99 -11.24 13.42
N GLU A 285 -0.61 -12.07 14.39
CA GLU A 285 -0.99 -13.49 14.42
C GLU A 285 -2.52 -13.72 14.41
N PRO A 286 -3.32 -13.12 15.31
CA PRO A 286 -4.77 -13.31 15.28
C PRO A 286 -5.41 -12.63 14.07
N PHE A 287 -4.85 -11.51 13.58
CA PHE A 287 -5.42 -10.83 12.42
C PHE A 287 -5.13 -11.54 11.10
N SER A 288 -4.02 -12.27 10.96
CA SER A 288 -3.73 -13.10 9.78
C SER A 288 -4.87 -14.07 9.48
N LYS A 289 -5.43 -14.71 10.51
CA LYS A 289 -6.59 -15.60 10.36
C LYS A 289 -7.86 -14.88 9.89
N VAL A 290 -8.06 -13.64 10.34
CA VAL A 290 -9.17 -12.80 9.87
C VAL A 290 -8.97 -12.43 8.40
N PHE A 291 -7.73 -12.17 8.00
CA PHE A 291 -7.35 -11.85 6.63
C PHE A 291 -7.49 -13.05 5.68
N GLU A 292 -6.97 -14.22 6.06
CA GLU A 292 -7.10 -15.50 5.32
C GLU A 292 -8.58 -15.84 5.08
N ARG A 293 -9.39 -15.82 6.14
CA ARG A 293 -10.85 -16.04 6.03
C ARG A 293 -11.52 -15.03 5.10
N TYR A 294 -11.08 -13.79 5.08
CA TYR A 294 -11.66 -12.80 4.17
C TYR A 294 -11.30 -13.07 2.70
N VAL A 295 -10.07 -13.51 2.42
CA VAL A 295 -9.64 -13.95 1.09
C VAL A 295 -10.47 -15.16 0.62
N GLU A 296 -10.75 -16.09 1.54
CA GLU A 296 -11.65 -17.23 1.29
C GLU A 296 -13.09 -16.78 1.00
N GLU A 297 -13.65 -15.86 1.80
CA GLU A 297 -14.99 -15.28 1.59
C GLU A 297 -15.15 -14.68 0.19
N LEU A 298 -14.12 -13.96 -0.30
CA LEU A 298 -14.10 -13.41 -1.66
C LEU A 298 -14.07 -14.50 -2.74
N ALA A 299 -13.28 -15.56 -2.55
CA ALA A 299 -13.23 -16.69 -3.48
C ALA A 299 -14.58 -17.43 -3.54
N MET A 300 -15.20 -17.70 -2.39
CA MET A 300 -16.51 -18.34 -2.30
C MET A 300 -17.61 -17.55 -3.02
N ALA A 301 -17.54 -16.21 -3.00
CA ALA A 301 -18.50 -15.36 -3.66
C ALA A 301 -18.54 -15.55 -5.19
N THR A 302 -17.46 -16.04 -5.80
CA THR A 302 -17.39 -16.33 -7.25
C THR A 302 -18.29 -17.50 -7.68
N LYS A 303 -18.68 -18.37 -6.74
CA LYS A 303 -19.44 -19.62 -6.99
C LYS A 303 -18.75 -20.60 -7.94
N LEU A 304 -17.46 -20.41 -8.21
CA LEU A 304 -16.65 -21.41 -8.89
C LEU A 304 -16.46 -22.64 -7.99
N PRO A 305 -16.29 -23.85 -8.57
CA PRO A 305 -15.89 -25.02 -7.80
C PRO A 305 -14.63 -24.71 -6.99
N LEU A 306 -14.68 -24.95 -5.68
CA LEU A 306 -13.62 -24.57 -4.75
C LEU A 306 -13.35 -25.66 -3.72
N MET A 307 -12.10 -25.73 -3.27
CA MET A 307 -11.63 -26.52 -2.13
C MET A 307 -10.92 -25.58 -1.16
N THR A 308 -11.37 -25.56 0.09
CA THR A 308 -10.74 -24.78 1.17
C THR A 308 -9.57 -25.53 1.78
N GLU A 309 -8.75 -24.86 2.56
CA GLU A 309 -7.64 -25.46 3.33
C GLU A 309 -8.10 -26.69 4.15
N ASP A 310 -9.18 -26.54 4.92
CA ASP A 310 -9.79 -27.62 5.72
C ASP A 310 -10.22 -28.83 4.87
N ALA A 311 -10.75 -28.57 3.67
CA ALA A 311 -11.19 -29.63 2.76
C ALA A 311 -9.98 -30.33 2.11
N TYR A 312 -8.93 -29.58 1.80
CA TYR A 312 -7.67 -30.10 1.30
C TYR A 312 -7.01 -31.05 2.32
N TRP A 313 -6.90 -30.62 3.59
CA TRP A 313 -6.32 -31.45 4.66
C TRP A 313 -7.07 -32.76 4.86
N LYS A 314 -8.41 -32.71 4.87
CA LYS A 314 -9.24 -33.92 4.98
C LYS A 314 -9.07 -34.89 3.82
N ARG A 315 -8.73 -34.39 2.63
CA ARG A 315 -8.59 -35.22 1.43
C ARG A 315 -7.24 -35.92 1.38
N TYR A 316 -6.15 -35.19 1.61
CA TYR A 316 -4.80 -35.69 1.34
C TYR A 316 -4.07 -36.23 2.58
N ASP A 317 -4.69 -36.18 3.76
CA ASP A 317 -4.08 -36.58 5.04
C ASP A 317 -2.68 -35.97 5.26
N SER A 318 -2.48 -34.78 4.69
CA SER A 318 -1.23 -34.04 4.74
C SER A 318 -1.26 -33.12 5.96
N THR A 319 -0.08 -32.78 6.49
CA THR A 319 0.07 -31.82 7.60
C THR A 319 1.00 -30.66 7.26
N ASP A 320 1.63 -30.68 6.07
CA ASP A 320 2.85 -29.90 5.86
C ASP A 320 2.66 -28.69 4.96
N ASN A 321 1.89 -28.81 3.87
CA ASN A 321 1.58 -27.67 3.00
C ASN A 321 0.14 -27.70 2.49
N ALA A 322 -0.58 -26.61 2.72
CA ALA A 322 -1.83 -26.27 2.06
C ALA A 322 -1.78 -24.81 1.62
N VAL A 323 -2.73 -24.47 0.74
CA VAL A 323 -3.08 -23.08 0.41
C VAL A 323 -4.49 -22.81 0.91
N ASP A 324 -4.83 -21.54 1.14
CA ASP A 324 -6.13 -21.17 1.72
C ASP A 324 -7.31 -21.63 0.85
N VAL A 325 -7.20 -21.46 -0.48
CA VAL A 325 -8.24 -21.83 -1.45
C VAL A 325 -7.66 -22.38 -2.74
N ILE A 326 -8.32 -23.39 -3.30
CA ILE A 326 -8.13 -23.89 -4.66
C ILE A 326 -9.42 -23.68 -5.44
N LEU A 327 -9.38 -22.89 -6.51
CA LEU A 327 -10.48 -22.72 -7.48
C LEU A 327 -10.23 -23.58 -8.72
N SER A 328 -11.29 -24.16 -9.28
CA SER A 328 -11.19 -25.12 -10.38
C SER A 328 -12.07 -24.74 -11.57
N CYS A 329 -11.53 -24.86 -12.79
CA CYS A 329 -12.30 -24.79 -14.04
C CYS A 329 -11.82 -25.88 -15.01
N GLY A 330 -12.63 -26.92 -15.20
CA GLY A 330 -12.19 -28.11 -15.93
C GLY A 330 -10.96 -28.72 -15.27
N ALA A 331 -9.85 -28.85 -16.00
CA ALA A 331 -8.57 -29.31 -15.48
C ALA A 331 -7.68 -28.19 -14.90
N ASP A 332 -7.99 -26.91 -15.16
CA ASP A 332 -7.20 -25.79 -14.69
C ASP A 332 -7.47 -25.49 -13.21
N ARG A 333 -6.42 -25.13 -12.47
CA ARG A 333 -6.48 -24.83 -11.04
C ARG A 333 -5.88 -23.47 -10.75
N LEU A 334 -6.52 -22.69 -9.89
CA LEU A 334 -5.94 -21.52 -9.27
C LEU A 334 -5.74 -21.80 -7.77
N LEU A 335 -4.50 -21.75 -7.33
CA LEU A 335 -4.10 -21.79 -5.93
C LEU A 335 -4.09 -20.36 -5.40
N VAL A 336 -4.68 -20.13 -4.23
CA VAL A 336 -4.73 -18.81 -3.58
C VAL A 336 -4.14 -18.91 -2.18
N GLU A 337 -3.12 -18.08 -1.92
CA GLU A 337 -2.42 -18.01 -0.64
C GLU A 337 -2.44 -16.56 -0.11
N ALA A 338 -2.98 -16.34 1.07
CA ALA A 338 -3.07 -15.05 1.74
C ALA A 338 -1.86 -14.87 2.66
N LYS A 339 -1.16 -13.74 2.53
CA LYS A 339 -0.05 -13.35 3.40
C LYS A 339 -0.29 -11.98 4.00
N MET A 340 -0.59 -11.97 5.29
CA MET A 340 -0.58 -10.76 6.09
C MET A 340 0.87 -10.33 6.35
N GLY A 341 1.24 -9.12 5.93
CA GLY A 341 2.53 -8.51 6.23
C GLY A 341 2.40 -7.37 7.23
N LEU A 342 3.46 -7.13 8.01
CA LEU A 342 3.62 -5.87 8.73
C LEU A 342 3.81 -4.72 7.71
N PHE A 343 3.21 -3.57 8.00
CA PHE A 343 3.23 -2.36 7.15
C PHE A 343 4.55 -1.58 7.27
N HIS A 344 5.70 -2.26 7.15
CA HIS A 344 7.00 -1.58 7.11
C HIS A 344 7.32 -1.08 5.70
N GLU A 345 7.44 0.23 5.53
CA GLU A 345 7.80 0.85 4.24
C GLU A 345 9.15 0.34 3.70
N ASP A 346 10.04 -0.08 4.60
CA ASP A 346 11.38 -0.60 4.30
C ASP A 346 11.44 -1.63 3.16
N VAL A 347 10.44 -2.51 3.02
CA VAL A 347 10.45 -3.53 1.94
C VAL A 347 10.38 -2.91 0.54
N LEU A 348 9.66 -1.79 0.39
CA LEU A 348 9.49 -1.06 -0.88
C LEU A 348 10.70 -0.18 -1.22
N LEU A 349 11.52 0.14 -0.21
CA LEU A 349 12.67 1.03 -0.32
C LEU A 349 14.00 0.29 -0.53
N GLN A 350 13.99 -1.05 -0.59
CA GLN A 350 15.21 -1.83 -0.78
C GLN A 350 15.81 -1.59 -2.17
N GLU A 351 17.06 -1.14 -2.19
CA GLU A 351 17.83 -0.82 -3.41
C GLU A 351 18.63 -2.01 -3.96
N THR A 352 18.72 -3.10 -3.19
CA THR A 352 19.52 -4.27 -3.56
C THR A 352 18.68 -5.54 -3.56
N GLU A 353 19.05 -6.47 -4.43
CA GLU A 353 18.41 -7.77 -4.57
C GLU A 353 18.45 -8.59 -3.27
N ARG A 354 19.60 -8.55 -2.59
CA ARG A 354 19.78 -9.17 -1.27
C ARG A 354 18.84 -8.54 -0.22
N GLY A 355 18.69 -7.22 -0.25
CA GLY A 355 17.79 -6.49 0.65
C GLY A 355 16.34 -6.90 0.45
N VAL A 356 15.86 -6.94 -0.79
CA VAL A 356 14.50 -7.41 -1.12
C VAL A 356 14.31 -8.85 -0.66
N ARG A 357 15.21 -9.76 -1.03
CA ARG A 357 15.11 -11.18 -0.66
C ARG A 357 15.05 -11.40 0.86
N GLY A 358 15.80 -10.59 1.63
CA GLY A 358 15.77 -10.64 3.09
C GLY A 358 14.44 -10.15 3.70
N GLN A 359 13.67 -9.33 2.97
CA GLN A 359 12.42 -8.72 3.44
C GLN A 359 11.16 -9.38 2.84
N THR A 360 11.31 -10.28 1.87
CA THR A 360 10.20 -11.03 1.24
C THR A 360 10.18 -12.54 1.54
N PRO A 361 10.66 -13.06 2.70
CA PRO A 361 10.68 -14.51 2.95
C PRO A 361 9.27 -15.12 3.04
N HIS A 362 8.24 -14.32 3.35
CA HIS A 362 6.85 -14.77 3.34
C HIS A 362 6.33 -15.03 1.93
N LEU A 363 6.72 -14.22 0.92
CA LEU A 363 6.37 -14.47 -0.48
C LEU A 363 7.07 -15.71 -1.02
N LEU A 364 8.35 -15.89 -0.68
CA LEU A 364 9.11 -17.09 -1.06
C LEU A 364 8.52 -18.35 -0.44
N ARG A 365 8.03 -18.28 0.81
CA ARG A 365 7.30 -19.39 1.44
C ARG A 365 5.97 -19.68 0.76
N ALA A 366 5.18 -18.65 0.43
CA ALA A 366 3.93 -18.81 -0.32
C ALA A 366 4.16 -19.52 -1.67
N LEU A 367 5.23 -19.17 -2.36
CA LEU A 367 5.61 -19.83 -3.62
C LEU A 367 5.93 -21.32 -3.41
N LYS A 368 6.70 -21.66 -2.36
CA LYS A 368 7.00 -23.05 -2.00
C LYS A 368 5.74 -23.84 -1.66
N GLN A 369 4.83 -23.25 -0.89
CA GLN A 369 3.53 -23.85 -0.57
C GLN A 369 2.73 -24.13 -1.84
N GLY A 370 2.64 -23.15 -2.75
CA GLY A 370 1.98 -23.32 -4.04
C GLY A 370 2.58 -24.43 -4.89
N TYR A 371 3.92 -24.56 -4.94
CA TYR A 371 4.56 -25.70 -5.63
C TYR A 371 4.27 -27.05 -4.97
N ALA A 372 4.28 -27.12 -3.63
CA ALA A 372 3.97 -28.35 -2.91
C ALA A 372 2.53 -28.82 -3.13
N VAL A 373 1.56 -27.89 -3.06
CA VAL A 373 0.15 -28.19 -3.35
C VAL A 373 -0.05 -28.55 -4.82
N SER A 374 0.59 -27.80 -5.73
CA SER A 374 0.56 -28.11 -7.17
C SER A 374 1.06 -29.53 -7.45
N HIS A 375 2.09 -30.01 -6.76
CA HIS A 375 2.58 -31.37 -6.88
C HIS A 375 1.53 -32.38 -6.43
N GLN A 376 0.99 -32.18 -5.22
CA GLN A 376 0.01 -33.10 -4.64
C GLN A 376 -1.22 -33.26 -5.54
N LEU A 377 -1.69 -32.18 -6.16
CA LEU A 377 -2.83 -32.20 -7.08
C LEU A 377 -2.53 -32.92 -8.40
N VAL A 378 -1.27 -32.99 -8.82
CA VAL A 378 -0.86 -33.75 -10.01
C VAL A 378 -0.77 -35.24 -9.69
N ASP A 379 -0.21 -35.59 -8.52
CA ASP A 379 -0.03 -36.98 -8.10
C ASP A 379 -1.36 -37.65 -7.72
N ASP A 380 -2.28 -36.92 -7.10
CA ASP A 380 -3.60 -37.41 -6.70
C ASP A 380 -4.70 -36.39 -7.06
N PRO A 381 -5.11 -36.32 -8.34
CA PRO A 381 -6.07 -35.33 -8.79
C PRO A 381 -7.46 -35.53 -8.15
N PRO A 382 -8.18 -34.44 -7.84
CA PRO A 382 -9.55 -34.50 -7.30
C PRO A 382 -10.53 -35.27 -8.20
N ASP A 383 -10.40 -35.12 -9.52
CA ASP A 383 -11.16 -35.83 -10.54
C ASP A 383 -10.21 -36.53 -11.54
N THR A 384 -10.50 -37.79 -11.85
CA THR A 384 -9.77 -38.60 -12.84
C THR A 384 -9.68 -37.98 -14.24
N ARG A 385 -10.57 -37.04 -14.59
CA ARG A 385 -10.51 -36.29 -15.86
C ARG A 385 -9.41 -35.22 -15.89
N ASP A 386 -8.83 -34.88 -14.74
CA ASP A 386 -7.85 -33.79 -14.60
C ASP A 386 -6.39 -34.23 -14.82
N ALA A 387 -6.14 -35.54 -14.91
CA ALA A 387 -4.82 -36.11 -14.65
C ALA A 387 -3.69 -35.64 -15.57
N ASN A 388 -3.97 -35.19 -16.81
CA ASN A 388 -2.90 -34.97 -17.80
C ASN A 388 -2.81 -33.59 -18.47
N ASP A 389 -3.85 -32.75 -18.55
CA ASP A 389 -3.80 -31.56 -19.44
C ASP A 389 -3.99 -30.19 -18.75
N GLY A 390 -4.36 -30.14 -17.47
CA GLY A 390 -4.64 -28.88 -16.77
C GLY A 390 -3.41 -28.01 -16.44
N VAL A 391 -3.59 -26.69 -16.36
CA VAL A 391 -2.54 -25.78 -15.89
C VAL A 391 -2.86 -25.22 -14.52
N HIS A 392 -1.82 -24.93 -13.74
CA HIS A 392 -1.96 -24.35 -12.42
C HIS A 392 -1.53 -22.88 -12.44
N TYR A 393 -2.26 -22.06 -11.70
CA TYR A 393 -1.94 -20.67 -11.39
C TYR A 393 -1.77 -20.51 -9.89
N LEU A 394 -1.01 -19.51 -9.47
CA LEU A 394 -0.89 -19.12 -8.07
C LEU A 394 -1.13 -17.62 -7.94
N ILE A 395 -2.09 -17.25 -7.11
CA ILE A 395 -2.25 -15.89 -6.62
C ILE A 395 -1.82 -15.86 -5.16
N VAL A 396 -0.83 -15.03 -4.85
CA VAL A 396 -0.48 -14.71 -3.46
C VAL A 396 -1.11 -13.35 -3.11
N VAL A 397 -2.09 -13.35 -2.23
CA VAL A 397 -2.81 -12.15 -1.80
C VAL A 397 -2.10 -11.50 -0.62
N THR A 398 -1.63 -10.26 -0.78
CA THR A 398 -0.94 -9.52 0.28
C THR A 398 -1.82 -8.44 0.88
N SER A 399 -1.67 -8.15 2.18
CA SER A 399 -2.46 -7.09 2.84
C SER A 399 -2.16 -5.67 2.34
N ARG A 400 -1.08 -5.48 1.58
CA ARG A 400 -0.60 -4.21 1.02
C ARG A 400 0.07 -4.44 -0.32
N ASP A 401 0.21 -3.37 -1.10
CA ASP A 401 0.97 -3.43 -2.34
C ASP A 401 2.47 -3.51 -2.05
N LEU A 402 3.13 -4.50 -2.67
CA LEU A 402 4.57 -4.71 -2.60
C LEU A 402 5.27 -4.32 -3.91
N LEU A 403 4.51 -3.87 -4.92
CA LEU A 403 4.98 -3.53 -6.25
C LEU A 403 5.82 -4.66 -6.88
N ILE A 404 5.34 -5.89 -6.69
CA ILE A 404 5.86 -7.12 -7.28
C ILE A 404 4.64 -7.76 -7.93
N GLY A 405 4.46 -7.65 -9.24
CA GLY A 405 3.22 -8.11 -9.89
C GLY A 405 3.19 -9.61 -10.20
N THR A 406 4.36 -10.21 -10.44
CA THR A 406 4.49 -11.58 -10.98
C THR A 406 5.64 -12.36 -10.33
N GLY A 407 5.63 -13.69 -10.49
CA GLY A 407 6.75 -14.57 -10.10
C GLY A 407 8.05 -14.23 -10.82
N LEU A 408 7.98 -13.88 -12.10
CA LEU A 408 9.14 -13.41 -12.87
C LEU A 408 9.71 -12.10 -12.30
N MET A 409 8.82 -11.18 -11.93
CA MET A 409 9.23 -9.94 -11.30
C MET A 409 9.89 -10.18 -9.94
N LEU A 410 9.34 -11.09 -9.13
CA LEU A 410 9.93 -11.48 -7.84
C LEU A 410 11.34 -12.04 -8.02
N ASP A 411 11.53 -12.93 -9.00
CA ASP A 411 12.85 -13.49 -9.32
C ASP A 411 13.84 -12.40 -9.73
N GLN A 412 13.41 -11.48 -10.60
CA GLN A 412 14.26 -10.38 -11.02
C GLN A 412 14.66 -9.48 -9.84
N VAL A 413 13.75 -9.11 -8.94
CA VAL A 413 14.08 -8.22 -7.82
C VAL A 413 14.83 -8.91 -6.68
N CYS A 414 14.87 -10.24 -6.65
CA CYS A 414 15.66 -11.03 -5.68
C CYS A 414 17.03 -11.50 -6.25
N GLY A 415 17.31 -11.11 -7.50
CA GLY A 415 18.43 -11.58 -8.31
C GLY A 415 18.00 -12.75 -9.19
N ALA A 416 18.10 -12.59 -10.51
CA ALA A 416 17.62 -13.57 -11.47
C ALA A 416 18.12 -15.00 -11.17
N GLY A 417 17.21 -15.96 -11.19
CA GLY A 417 17.46 -17.37 -10.87
C GLY A 417 17.72 -17.66 -9.40
N ARG A 418 17.44 -16.72 -8.48
CA ARG A 418 17.63 -16.90 -7.02
C ARG A 418 16.34 -17.23 -6.29
N VAL A 419 15.18 -17.05 -6.91
CA VAL A 419 13.93 -17.62 -6.40
C VAL A 419 13.98 -19.11 -6.70
N ASP A 420 13.78 -19.93 -5.66
CA ASP A 420 13.89 -21.38 -5.77
C ASP A 420 13.09 -21.86 -7.00
N ALA A 421 13.80 -22.52 -7.92
CA ALA A 421 13.17 -23.07 -9.09
C ALA A 421 12.09 -24.06 -8.64
N PRO A 422 10.92 -24.11 -9.31
CA PRO A 422 10.02 -25.21 -9.13
C PRO A 422 10.84 -26.52 -9.29
N PRO A 423 10.63 -27.53 -8.43
CA PRO A 423 11.17 -28.87 -8.69
C PRO A 423 10.86 -29.27 -10.15
N ASP A 424 11.69 -30.10 -10.79
CA ASP A 424 11.62 -30.37 -12.23
C ASP A 424 10.20 -30.69 -12.77
N PHE A 425 9.33 -31.29 -11.95
CA PHE A 425 7.94 -31.60 -12.27
C PHE A 425 6.98 -30.37 -12.33
N SER A 426 7.25 -29.30 -11.58
CA SER A 426 6.39 -28.11 -11.51
C SER A 426 6.62 -27.12 -12.64
N LYS A 427 7.72 -27.29 -13.40
CA LYS A 427 8.14 -26.38 -14.48
C LYS A 427 7.11 -26.24 -15.60
N HIS A 428 6.23 -27.23 -15.79
CA HIS A 428 5.21 -27.19 -16.84
C HIS A 428 3.82 -26.77 -16.33
N ARG A 429 3.46 -27.13 -15.09
CA ARG A 429 2.14 -26.86 -14.52
C ARG A 429 2.02 -25.46 -13.92
N LEU A 430 3.00 -25.04 -13.10
CA LEU A 430 3.02 -23.76 -12.39
C LEU A 430 4.35 -23.02 -12.61
N PRO A 431 4.67 -22.58 -13.85
CA PRO A 431 5.83 -21.71 -14.09
C PRO A 431 5.64 -20.31 -13.47
N LEU A 432 6.75 -19.57 -13.27
CA LEU A 432 6.74 -18.24 -12.64
C LEU A 432 5.86 -17.19 -13.33
N ASN A 433 5.59 -17.33 -14.63
CA ASN A 433 4.67 -16.45 -15.37
C ASN A 433 3.18 -16.79 -15.16
N ARG A 434 2.87 -17.81 -14.34
CA ARG A 434 1.54 -18.12 -13.81
C ARG A 434 1.41 -17.83 -12.31
N VAL A 435 2.43 -17.20 -11.73
CA VAL A 435 2.44 -16.74 -10.34
C VAL A 435 2.22 -15.24 -10.34
N PHE A 436 1.21 -14.78 -9.58
CA PHE A 436 0.85 -13.38 -9.45
C PHE A 436 0.79 -13.00 -7.97
N PHE A 437 1.26 -11.80 -7.63
CA PHE A 437 1.10 -11.27 -6.28
C PHE A 437 0.16 -10.07 -6.36
N LEU A 438 -0.94 -10.15 -5.62
CA LEU A 438 -1.99 -9.14 -5.67
C LEU A 438 -2.13 -8.53 -4.27
N PRO A 439 -2.07 -7.20 -4.10
CA PRO A 439 -2.60 -6.61 -2.88
C PRO A 439 -4.10 -6.91 -2.77
N ILE A 440 -4.61 -6.96 -1.54
CA ILE A 440 -6.01 -7.31 -1.25
C ILE A 440 -7.02 -6.49 -2.07
N LEU A 441 -6.71 -5.21 -2.33
CA LEU A 441 -7.54 -4.36 -3.19
C LEU A 441 -7.71 -4.93 -4.61
N GLU A 442 -6.63 -5.42 -5.21
CA GLU A 442 -6.64 -6.00 -6.57
C GLU A 442 -7.36 -7.35 -6.59
N TYR A 443 -7.20 -8.13 -5.53
CA TYR A 443 -7.89 -9.42 -5.37
C TYR A 443 -9.40 -9.23 -5.19
N GLU A 444 -9.82 -8.26 -4.37
CA GLU A 444 -11.22 -7.87 -4.20
C GLU A 444 -11.86 -7.46 -5.53
N ARG A 445 -11.16 -6.61 -6.30
CA ARG A 445 -11.62 -6.17 -7.63
C ARG A 445 -11.81 -7.35 -8.58
N LEU A 446 -10.84 -8.25 -8.63
CA LEU A 446 -10.88 -9.42 -9.51
C LEU A 446 -12.03 -10.36 -9.11
N MET A 447 -12.08 -10.77 -7.85
CA MET A 447 -13.08 -11.74 -7.39
C MET A 447 -14.49 -11.19 -7.50
N GLU A 448 -14.72 -9.90 -7.21
CA GLU A 448 -16.03 -9.30 -7.36
C GLU A 448 -16.42 -9.14 -8.85
N ALA A 449 -15.47 -8.82 -9.74
CA ALA A 449 -15.73 -8.79 -11.18
C ALA A 449 -16.11 -10.18 -11.72
N VAL A 450 -15.46 -11.24 -11.22
CA VAL A 450 -15.79 -12.64 -11.53
C VAL A 450 -17.17 -13.02 -10.97
N ALA A 451 -17.45 -12.70 -9.70
CA ALA A 451 -18.72 -13.00 -9.05
C ALA A 451 -19.92 -12.35 -9.76
N LYS A 452 -19.71 -11.19 -10.39
CA LYS A 452 -20.71 -10.49 -11.22
C LYS A 452 -20.75 -10.94 -12.68
N GLY A 453 -19.89 -11.87 -13.09
CA GLY A 453 -19.79 -12.34 -14.47
C GLY A 453 -19.29 -11.28 -15.46
N VAL A 454 -18.58 -10.25 -14.97
CA VAL A 454 -18.00 -9.19 -15.82
C VAL A 454 -16.77 -9.73 -16.56
N VAL A 455 -16.01 -10.61 -15.91
CA VAL A 455 -14.84 -11.29 -16.48
C VAL A 455 -14.87 -12.77 -16.10
N ASP A 456 -14.31 -13.62 -16.96
CA ASP A 456 -13.98 -15.01 -16.60
C ASP A 456 -12.60 -15.05 -15.94
N LEU A 457 -12.50 -15.71 -14.79
CA LEU A 457 -11.28 -15.74 -13.98
C LEU A 457 -10.11 -16.38 -14.74
N PHE A 458 -10.36 -17.52 -15.39
CA PHE A 458 -9.31 -18.29 -16.04
C PHE A 458 -8.92 -17.67 -17.39
N ASP A 459 -9.83 -16.98 -18.10
CA ASP A 459 -9.47 -16.14 -19.23
C ASP A 459 -8.55 -14.98 -18.82
N VAL A 460 -8.86 -14.28 -17.72
CA VAL A 460 -7.99 -13.21 -17.22
C VAL A 460 -6.60 -13.74 -16.87
N LEU A 461 -6.52 -14.91 -16.22
CA LEU A 461 -5.23 -15.54 -15.90
C LEU A 461 -4.46 -15.96 -17.15
N ARG A 462 -5.14 -16.50 -18.18
CA ARG A 462 -4.53 -16.82 -19.48
C ARG A 462 -3.99 -15.57 -20.17
N ASP A 463 -4.78 -14.49 -20.22
CA ASP A 463 -4.38 -13.21 -20.80
C ASP A 463 -3.16 -12.63 -20.06
N ALA A 464 -3.20 -12.64 -18.72
CA ALA A 464 -2.10 -12.18 -17.88
C ALA A 464 -0.82 -13.01 -18.11
N THR A 465 -0.93 -14.34 -18.18
CA THR A 465 0.22 -15.21 -18.45
C THR A 465 0.78 -15.02 -19.86
N ALA A 466 -0.07 -14.79 -20.86
CA ALA A 466 0.35 -14.50 -22.22
C ALA A 466 1.12 -13.17 -22.30
N ALA A 467 0.66 -12.15 -21.56
CA ALA A 467 1.39 -10.89 -21.44
C ALA A 467 2.70 -11.04 -20.64
N CYS A 468 2.75 -11.93 -19.65
CA CYS A 468 3.92 -12.17 -18.80
C CYS A 468 4.91 -13.21 -19.37
N GLN A 469 4.97 -13.44 -20.68
CA GLN A 469 6.02 -14.31 -21.25
C GLN A 469 7.43 -13.72 -21.04
N ASP A 470 7.53 -12.40 -20.97
CA ASP A 470 8.72 -11.67 -20.57
C ASP A 470 8.40 -10.55 -19.55
N LEU A 471 9.45 -9.90 -19.03
CA LEU A 471 9.31 -8.78 -18.10
C LEU A 471 8.74 -7.51 -18.77
N GLY A 472 8.84 -7.37 -20.09
CA GLY A 472 8.37 -6.18 -20.82
C GLY A 472 6.84 -6.13 -20.92
N GLY A 473 6.18 -7.29 -21.01
CA GLY A 473 4.73 -7.39 -20.99
C GLY A 473 4.11 -7.45 -19.58
N SER A 474 4.94 -7.65 -18.53
CA SER A 474 4.48 -7.64 -17.14
C SER A 474 3.95 -6.27 -16.71
N ARG A 475 2.97 -6.27 -15.79
CA ARG A 475 2.33 -5.09 -15.19
C ARG A 475 2.55 -5.07 -13.69
N TYR A 476 2.64 -3.85 -13.12
CA TYR A 476 2.73 -3.65 -11.68
C TYR A 476 1.38 -3.85 -10.98
N GLN A 477 0.29 -3.45 -11.64
CA GLN A 477 -1.07 -3.62 -11.14
C GLN A 477 -1.77 -4.71 -11.94
N PHE A 478 -2.35 -5.69 -11.26
CA PHE A 478 -2.94 -6.85 -11.93
C PHE A 478 -4.21 -6.48 -12.71
N HIS A 479 -4.97 -5.48 -12.25
CA HIS A 479 -6.16 -5.02 -12.95
C HIS A 479 -5.88 -4.49 -14.35
N ASP A 480 -4.65 -4.06 -14.67
CA ASP A 480 -4.29 -3.61 -16.02
C ASP A 480 -4.49 -4.70 -17.09
N TYR A 481 -4.49 -5.99 -16.73
CA TYR A 481 -4.76 -7.07 -17.67
C TYR A 481 -6.24 -7.18 -18.09
N TYR A 482 -7.16 -6.66 -17.28
CA TYR A 482 -8.60 -6.82 -17.52
C TYR A 482 -9.40 -5.52 -17.38
N ARG A 483 -8.74 -4.39 -17.10
CA ARG A 483 -9.37 -3.07 -16.93
C ARG A 483 -10.21 -2.66 -18.13
N SER A 484 -9.77 -2.98 -19.35
CA SER A 484 -10.54 -2.69 -20.57
C SER A 484 -11.90 -3.42 -20.63
N LYS A 485 -12.06 -4.51 -19.87
CA LYS A 485 -13.30 -5.29 -19.75
C LYS A 485 -14.20 -4.80 -18.62
N VAL A 486 -13.70 -3.92 -17.74
CA VAL A 486 -14.40 -3.47 -16.53
C VAL A 486 -14.60 -1.95 -16.57
N LYS A 487 -15.85 -1.51 -16.73
CA LYS A 487 -16.18 -0.07 -16.73
C LYS A 487 -15.94 0.58 -15.37
N ASN A 488 -16.50 -0.03 -14.33
CA ASN A 488 -16.35 0.37 -12.93
C ASN A 488 -16.05 -0.88 -12.11
N PHE A 489 -15.05 -0.81 -11.24
CA PHE A 489 -14.73 -1.94 -10.37
C PHE A 489 -15.85 -2.12 -9.34
N PRO A 490 -16.51 -3.29 -9.33
CA PRO A 490 -17.55 -3.53 -8.37
C PRO A 490 -16.97 -3.67 -6.96
N MET A 491 -17.68 -3.12 -5.97
CA MET A 491 -17.28 -3.18 -4.57
C MET A 491 -17.76 -4.50 -3.92
N PRO A 492 -16.88 -5.23 -3.20
CA PRO A 492 -17.27 -6.43 -2.47
C PRO A 492 -18.39 -6.20 -1.46
N ALA A 493 -19.19 -7.23 -1.22
CA ALA A 493 -20.33 -7.17 -0.31
C ALA A 493 -19.96 -6.67 1.12
N LEU A 494 -18.82 -7.10 1.68
CA LEU A 494 -18.32 -6.58 2.96
C LEU A 494 -18.20 -5.05 2.93
N ILE A 495 -17.45 -4.54 1.96
CA ILE A 495 -17.12 -3.12 1.86
C ILE A 495 -18.40 -2.31 1.60
N SER A 496 -19.24 -2.79 0.68
CA SER A 496 -20.53 -2.16 0.37
C SER A 496 -21.45 -2.09 1.59
N ASN A 497 -21.53 -3.16 2.39
CA ASN A 497 -22.36 -3.21 3.60
C ASN A 497 -21.85 -2.26 4.68
N VAL A 498 -20.53 -2.21 4.91
CA VAL A 498 -19.92 -1.29 5.87
C VAL A 498 -20.14 0.16 5.45
N ARG A 499 -19.92 0.46 4.17
CA ARG A 499 -20.18 1.79 3.60
C ARG A 499 -21.64 2.18 3.80
N THR A 500 -22.58 1.34 3.40
CA THR A 500 -24.02 1.59 3.52
C THR A 500 -24.42 1.82 4.98
N ALA A 501 -23.98 0.96 5.90
CA ALA A 501 -24.29 1.09 7.32
C ALA A 501 -23.71 2.39 7.93
N ALA A 502 -22.51 2.81 7.51
CA ALA A 502 -21.92 4.07 7.95
C ALA A 502 -22.71 5.27 7.40
N MET A 503 -23.08 5.24 6.11
CA MET A 503 -23.86 6.28 5.45
C MET A 503 -25.25 6.44 6.07
N GLU A 504 -25.94 5.35 6.40
CA GLU A 504 -27.22 5.38 7.13
C GLU A 504 -27.08 5.98 8.53
N LYS A 505 -25.96 5.75 9.21
CA LYS A 505 -25.68 6.36 10.51
C LYS A 505 -25.39 7.86 10.38
N ILE A 506 -24.64 8.27 9.35
CA ILE A 506 -24.40 9.68 9.03
C ILE A 506 -25.74 10.38 8.71
N ALA A 507 -26.54 9.82 7.79
CA ALA A 507 -27.84 10.35 7.38
C ALA A 507 -28.75 10.60 8.59
N ARG A 508 -28.86 9.60 9.47
CA ARG A 508 -29.64 9.71 10.72
C ARG A 508 -29.09 10.75 11.68
N ALA A 509 -27.77 10.86 11.81
CA ALA A 509 -27.14 11.85 12.68
C ALA A 509 -27.37 13.29 12.19
N VAL A 510 -27.32 13.51 10.87
CA VAL A 510 -27.45 14.87 10.31
C VAL A 510 -28.89 15.22 9.88
N GLY A 511 -29.83 14.27 9.96
CA GLY A 511 -31.24 14.49 9.67
C GLY A 511 -31.57 14.61 8.17
N ILE A 512 -30.82 13.93 7.30
CA ILE A 512 -31.04 13.93 5.84
C ILE A 512 -31.37 12.52 5.32
N SER A 513 -31.89 12.43 4.09
CA SER A 513 -32.09 11.13 3.42
C SER A 513 -30.74 10.51 3.02
N LEU A 514 -30.70 9.19 2.89
CA LEU A 514 -29.48 8.47 2.45
C LEU A 514 -29.00 8.97 1.08
N ASP A 515 -29.94 9.23 0.16
CA ASP A 515 -29.64 9.76 -1.18
C ASP A 515 -28.98 11.15 -1.15
N ALA A 516 -29.21 11.93 -0.08
CA ALA A 516 -28.64 13.26 0.07
C ALA A 516 -27.21 13.27 0.66
N VAL A 517 -26.73 12.15 1.18
CA VAL A 517 -25.38 12.09 1.80
C VAL A 517 -24.27 12.11 0.73
N GLY A 518 -24.55 11.62 -0.49
CA GLY A 518 -23.59 11.50 -1.60
C GLY A 518 -22.42 10.55 -1.30
N THR A 519 -21.88 9.82 -2.28
CA THR A 519 -20.68 9.01 -2.03
C THR A 519 -19.39 9.79 -2.36
N PRO A 520 -18.27 9.52 -1.67
CA PRO A 520 -16.98 10.09 -2.05
C PRO A 520 -16.53 9.75 -3.49
N GLU A 521 -17.11 8.72 -4.09
CA GLU A 521 -16.89 8.26 -5.47
C GLU A 521 -17.73 9.05 -6.49
N ASP A 522 -18.86 9.66 -6.07
CA ASP A 522 -19.72 10.46 -6.95
C ASP A 522 -19.13 11.85 -7.27
N GLN A 523 -18.01 12.23 -6.63
CA GLN A 523 -17.36 13.53 -6.78
C GLN A 523 -16.00 13.47 -7.51
N SER A 524 -15.60 12.28 -7.97
CA SER A 524 -14.47 12.05 -8.89
C SER A 524 -14.97 11.83 -10.30
#